data_AF-A0A9D1INS6-F1
#
_entry.id   AF-A0A9D1INS6-F1
#
_cell.length_a   1.000
_cell.length_b   1.000
_cell.length_c   1.000
_cell.angle_alpha   90.00
_cell.angle_beta   90.00
_cell.angle_gamma   90.00
#
_symmetry.space_group_name_H-M   'P 1'
#
loop_
_entity.id
_entity.type
_entity.pdbx_description
1 polymer ?
#
loop_
_entity_poly.entity_id
_entity_poly.type
_entity_poly.pdbx_seq_one_letter_code
_entity_poly.pdbx_strand_id
1 'polypeptide(L)'
;MKNKKDYRDFLDDGELLYMISDNNEEASEAIYKKYEPVISYFAKKYSSYTDGKGIDYNDLYQEGLIGLMQAIDKFKDQKDIKFSTFAFLCIKRKIISLVRDVNRKKHSALNDSYSIDYKQEDDTRSFDNILTTNYNGIEELLVNKEKDEYFNKRISEDLSSFEKTVYDLRLNNFSYEEISHILNKTPKSIDGALARIKLKIKNILDEIN
;
A
#
# COMPACT_ATOMS: atom_id res chain seq x y z
N MET A 1 -5.65 17.20 -33.85
CA MET A 1 -6.67 16.13 -34.00
C MET A 1 -7.39 15.98 -32.68
N LYS A 2 -8.74 15.92 -32.67
CA LYS A 2 -9.54 15.84 -31.45
C LYS A 2 -9.18 14.57 -30.68
N ASN A 3 -8.81 14.72 -29.41
CA ASN A 3 -8.66 13.65 -28.42
C ASN A 3 -9.96 12.84 -28.38
N LYS A 4 -9.99 11.71 -29.09
CA LYS A 4 -11.06 10.72 -28.94
C LYS A 4 -10.77 10.06 -27.59
N LYS A 5 -11.59 10.34 -26.57
CA LYS A 5 -11.49 9.65 -25.28
C LYS A 5 -11.47 8.14 -25.55
N ASP A 6 -10.41 7.47 -25.14
CA ASP A 6 -10.32 6.03 -25.26
C ASP A 6 -11.38 5.44 -24.31
N TYR A 7 -12.20 4.51 -24.80
CA TYR A 7 -13.22 3.88 -23.97
C TYR A 7 -12.61 3.12 -22.78
N ARG A 8 -11.33 2.74 -22.90
CA ARG A 8 -10.54 2.08 -21.85
C ARG A 8 -10.25 2.98 -20.65
N ASP A 9 -10.31 4.31 -20.82
CA ASP A 9 -10.24 5.26 -19.70
C ASP A 9 -11.42 5.08 -18.71
N PHE A 10 -12.47 4.36 -19.11
CA PHE A 10 -13.67 4.09 -18.31
C PHE A 10 -13.80 2.66 -17.80
N LEU A 11 -12.91 1.75 -18.22
CA LEU A 11 -12.93 0.37 -17.76
C LEU A 11 -12.44 0.25 -16.31
N ASP A 12 -13.02 -0.70 -15.59
CA ASP A 12 -12.54 -1.05 -14.26
C ASP A 12 -11.18 -1.77 -14.33
N ASP A 13 -10.44 -1.73 -13.22
CA ASP A 13 -9.14 -2.41 -13.13
C ASP A 13 -9.28 -3.91 -13.42
N GLY A 14 -10.35 -4.57 -12.96
CA GLY A 14 -10.57 -5.99 -13.22
C GLY A 14 -10.71 -6.33 -14.70
N GLU A 15 -11.44 -5.49 -15.45
CA GLU A 15 -11.64 -5.66 -16.89
C GLU A 15 -10.32 -5.48 -17.65
N LEU A 16 -9.52 -4.47 -17.28
CA LEU A 16 -8.21 -4.24 -17.88
C LEU A 16 -7.26 -5.42 -17.61
N LEU A 17 -7.24 -5.95 -16.38
CA LEU A 17 -6.40 -7.12 -16.04
C LEU A 17 -6.80 -8.36 -16.82
N TYR A 18 -8.10 -8.60 -17.01
CA TYR A 18 -8.58 -9.70 -17.85
C TYR A 18 -8.07 -9.57 -19.29
N MET A 19 -8.15 -8.38 -19.89
CA MET A 19 -7.63 -8.14 -21.24
C MET A 19 -6.11 -8.27 -21.33
N ILE A 20 -5.38 -7.83 -20.29
CA ILE A 20 -3.91 -8.00 -20.21
C ILE A 20 -3.54 -9.48 -20.19
N SER A 21 -4.33 -10.32 -19.51
CA SER A 21 -4.09 -11.78 -19.50
C SER A 21 -4.22 -12.44 -20.87
N ASP A 22 -4.96 -11.80 -21.80
CA ASP A 22 -5.08 -12.20 -23.22
C ASP A 22 -4.04 -11.50 -24.11
N ASN A 23 -2.96 -10.97 -23.53
CA ASN A 23 -1.88 -10.24 -24.20
C ASN A 23 -2.34 -8.98 -24.97
N ASN A 24 -3.38 -8.30 -24.48
CA ASN A 24 -3.83 -7.05 -25.08
C ASN A 24 -2.91 -5.87 -24.70
N GLU A 25 -2.03 -5.47 -25.61
CA GLU A 25 -1.09 -4.36 -25.41
C GLU A 25 -1.78 -3.02 -25.09
N GLU A 26 -2.92 -2.75 -25.73
CA GLU A 26 -3.67 -1.51 -25.51
C GLU A 26 -4.28 -1.45 -24.10
N ALA A 27 -4.66 -2.60 -23.52
CA ALA A 27 -5.10 -2.69 -22.13
C ALA A 27 -3.94 -2.50 -21.15
N SER A 28 -2.73 -3.00 -21.49
CA SER A 28 -1.52 -2.71 -20.72
C SER A 28 -1.21 -1.21 -20.74
N GLU A 29 -1.23 -0.56 -21.90
CA GLU A 29 -1.02 0.89 -21.99
C GLU A 29 -2.04 1.68 -21.17
N ALA A 30 -3.32 1.29 -21.23
CA ALA A 30 -4.38 1.92 -20.46
C ALA A 30 -4.15 1.78 -18.95
N ILE A 31 -3.75 0.61 -18.45
CA ILE A 31 -3.48 0.43 -17.01
C ILE A 31 -2.24 1.22 -16.59
N TYR A 32 -1.18 1.27 -17.41
CA TYR A 32 0.01 2.08 -17.09
C TYR A 32 -0.35 3.56 -16.97
N LYS A 33 -1.09 4.09 -17.95
CA LYS A 33 -1.54 5.49 -17.94
C LYS A 33 -2.45 5.81 -16.75
N LYS A 34 -3.30 4.86 -16.33
CA LYS A 34 -4.17 5.02 -15.16
C LYS A 34 -3.37 5.17 -13.86
N TYR A 35 -2.25 4.47 -13.72
CA TYR A 35 -1.43 4.46 -12.50
C TYR A 35 -0.19 5.38 -12.55
N GLU A 36 0.17 5.91 -13.72
CA GLU A 36 1.26 6.87 -13.93
C GLU A 36 1.24 8.06 -12.93
N PRO A 37 0.09 8.72 -12.64
CA PRO A 37 0.06 9.83 -11.69
C PRO A 37 0.46 9.43 -10.27
N VAL A 38 0.19 8.19 -9.88
CA VAL A 38 0.54 7.66 -8.55
C VAL A 38 2.02 7.31 -8.48
N ILE A 39 2.55 6.68 -9.52
CA ILE A 39 4.00 6.42 -9.64
C ILE A 39 4.78 7.74 -9.60
N SER A 40 4.36 8.71 -10.42
CA SER A 40 4.97 10.05 -10.48
C SER A 40 4.95 10.76 -9.14
N TYR A 41 3.86 10.65 -8.38
CA TYR A 41 3.75 11.22 -7.06
C TYR A 41 4.75 10.61 -6.09
N PHE A 42 4.82 9.28 -6.01
CA PHE A 42 5.75 8.62 -5.09
C PHE A 42 7.20 8.87 -5.49
N ALA A 43 7.53 8.82 -6.79
CA ALA A 43 8.88 9.12 -7.26
C ALA A 43 9.31 10.56 -6.90
N LYS A 44 8.44 11.56 -7.08
CA LYS A 44 8.70 12.95 -6.65
C LYS A 44 8.81 13.09 -5.13
N LYS A 45 7.92 12.43 -4.39
CA LYS A 45 7.91 12.49 -2.93
C LYS A 45 9.20 11.94 -2.32
N TYR A 46 9.74 10.89 -2.93
CA TYR A 46 10.91 10.18 -2.40
C TYR A 46 12.25 10.63 -3.03
N SER A 47 12.24 11.45 -4.09
CA SER A 47 13.47 11.91 -4.76
C SER A 47 14.40 12.69 -3.83
N SER A 48 13.87 13.49 -2.91
CA SER A 48 14.69 14.23 -1.94
C SER A 48 15.50 13.33 -1.00
N TYR A 49 15.09 12.07 -0.82
CA TYR A 49 15.82 11.10 -0.01
C TYR A 49 16.99 10.48 -0.77
N THR A 50 17.09 10.68 -2.08
CA THR A 50 18.17 10.17 -2.95
C THR A 50 19.09 11.27 -3.49
N ASP A 51 18.85 12.54 -3.12
CA ASP A 51 19.66 13.68 -3.55
C ASP A 51 21.16 13.47 -3.25
N GLY A 52 21.99 13.66 -4.28
CA GLY A 52 23.44 13.48 -4.21
C GLY A 52 23.89 12.02 -4.05
N LYS A 53 23.02 11.03 -4.28
CA LYS A 53 23.33 9.59 -4.15
C LYS A 53 23.29 8.84 -5.47
N GLY A 54 23.25 9.56 -6.60
CA GLY A 54 23.29 8.98 -7.94
C GLY A 54 22.01 8.24 -8.36
N ILE A 55 20.92 8.44 -7.63
CA ILE A 55 19.58 7.96 -8.00
C ILE A 55 18.69 9.17 -8.19
N ASP A 56 18.10 9.27 -9.38
CA ASP A 56 17.24 10.38 -9.77
C ASP A 56 15.75 10.01 -9.76
N TYR A 57 14.92 10.96 -10.19
CA TYR A 57 13.48 10.75 -10.33
C TYR A 57 13.13 9.60 -11.28
N ASN A 58 13.86 9.44 -12.39
CA ASN A 58 13.57 8.45 -13.41
C ASN A 58 13.83 7.04 -12.85
N ASP A 59 14.89 6.85 -12.08
CA ASP A 59 15.18 5.58 -11.41
C ASP A 59 14.04 5.17 -10.46
N LEU A 60 13.56 6.11 -9.64
CA LEU A 60 12.43 5.88 -8.74
C LEU A 60 11.13 5.61 -9.51
N TYR A 61 10.92 6.33 -10.62
CA TYR A 61 9.78 6.11 -11.50
C TYR A 61 9.80 4.71 -12.11
N GLN A 62 10.97 4.24 -12.58
CA GLN A 62 11.15 2.89 -13.12
C GLN A 62 10.91 1.80 -12.06
N GLU A 63 11.41 1.97 -10.84
CA GLU A 63 11.08 1.04 -9.75
C GLU A 63 9.58 1.02 -9.41
N GLY A 64 8.92 2.17 -9.49
CA GLY A 64 7.47 2.25 -9.36
C GLY A 64 6.74 1.48 -10.46
N LEU A 65 7.19 1.60 -11.72
CA LEU A 65 6.66 0.81 -12.84
C LEU A 65 6.85 -0.69 -12.62
N ILE A 66 8.03 -1.12 -12.16
CA ILE A 66 8.30 -2.52 -11.80
C ILE A 66 7.32 -2.97 -10.70
N GLY A 67 7.04 -2.11 -9.72
CA GLY A 67 6.04 -2.39 -8.68
C GLY A 67 4.64 -2.61 -9.23
N LEU A 68 4.22 -1.82 -10.22
CA LEU A 68 2.93 -1.99 -10.89
C LEU A 68 2.89 -3.26 -11.74
N MET A 69 3.94 -3.56 -12.51
CA MET A 69 4.02 -4.81 -13.29
C MET A 69 3.89 -6.03 -12.38
N GLN A 70 4.62 -6.04 -11.26
CA GLN A 70 4.50 -7.10 -10.27
C GLN A 70 3.11 -7.18 -9.63
N ALA A 71 2.40 -6.06 -9.50
CA ALA A 71 1.03 -6.05 -9.02
C ALA A 71 0.09 -6.70 -10.04
N ILE A 72 0.22 -6.36 -11.32
CA ILE A 72 -0.56 -6.97 -12.43
C ILE A 72 -0.36 -8.49 -12.44
N ASP A 73 0.89 -8.95 -12.36
CA ASP A 73 1.21 -10.38 -12.43
C ASP A 73 0.73 -11.18 -11.21
N LYS A 74 0.75 -10.55 -10.02
CA LYS A 74 0.51 -11.26 -8.75
C LYS A 74 -0.89 -11.06 -8.19
N PHE A 75 -1.67 -10.14 -8.73
CA PHE A 75 -3.02 -9.91 -8.25
C PHE A 75 -3.89 -11.11 -8.62
N LYS A 76 -4.20 -11.92 -7.61
CA LYS A 76 -5.26 -12.91 -7.68
C LYS A 76 -6.48 -12.20 -7.12
N ASP A 77 -7.59 -12.21 -7.84
CA ASP A 77 -8.81 -11.52 -7.43
C ASP A 77 -9.21 -11.93 -5.99
N GLN A 78 -8.82 -11.12 -5.02
CA GLN A 78 -9.06 -11.37 -3.60
C GLN A 78 -10.38 -10.69 -3.26
N LYS A 79 -11.36 -11.45 -2.76
CA LYS A 79 -12.74 -10.99 -2.55
C LYS A 79 -12.86 -9.66 -1.79
N ASP A 80 -11.85 -9.28 -1.01
CA ASP A 80 -11.91 -8.13 -0.11
C ASP A 80 -10.93 -6.99 -0.46
N ILE A 81 -10.05 -7.11 -1.48
CA ILE A 81 -9.06 -6.08 -1.80
C ILE A 81 -9.13 -5.69 -3.28
N LYS A 82 -9.42 -4.41 -3.53
CA LYS A 82 -9.35 -3.83 -4.88
C LYS A 82 -7.93 -3.86 -5.42
N PHE A 83 -7.79 -4.11 -6.72
CA PHE A 83 -6.50 -4.05 -7.42
C PHE A 83 -5.76 -2.74 -7.15
N SER A 84 -6.45 -1.60 -7.21
CA SER A 84 -5.87 -0.29 -6.91
C SER A 84 -5.09 -0.25 -5.59
N THR A 85 -5.69 -0.72 -4.50
CA THR A 85 -5.01 -0.81 -3.19
C THR A 85 -3.75 -1.66 -3.26
N PHE A 86 -3.82 -2.81 -3.93
CA PHE A 86 -2.69 -3.73 -4.10
C PHE A 86 -1.57 -3.12 -4.96
N ALA A 87 -1.92 -2.47 -6.06
CA ALA A 87 -0.99 -1.79 -6.95
C ALA A 87 -0.25 -0.66 -6.22
N PHE A 88 -0.96 0.19 -5.47
CA PHE A 88 -0.33 1.27 -4.70
C PHE A 88 0.66 0.74 -3.67
N LEU A 89 0.33 -0.37 -3.00
CA LEU A 89 1.22 -1.01 -2.05
C LEU A 89 2.50 -1.51 -2.73
N CYS A 90 2.38 -2.16 -3.88
CA CYS A 90 3.54 -2.67 -4.62
C CYS A 90 4.42 -1.54 -5.15
N ILE A 91 3.83 -0.49 -5.74
CA ILE A 91 4.52 0.72 -6.22
C ILE A 91 5.30 1.37 -5.08
N LYS A 92 4.62 1.69 -3.95
CA LYS A 92 5.24 2.35 -2.80
C LYS A 92 6.36 1.51 -2.20
N ARG A 93 6.17 0.19 -2.07
CA ARG A 93 7.18 -0.74 -1.53
C ARG A 93 8.44 -0.76 -2.38
N LYS A 94 8.32 -0.82 -3.71
CA LYS A 94 9.48 -0.83 -4.61
C LYS A 94 10.30 0.44 -4.52
N ILE A 95 9.64 1.60 -4.58
CA ILE A 95 10.30 2.91 -4.45
C ILE A 95 11.01 3.03 -3.10
N ILE A 96 10.34 2.69 -1.99
CA ILE A 96 10.96 2.75 -0.65
C ILE A 96 12.13 1.76 -0.53
N SER A 97 12.03 0.57 -1.11
CA SER A 97 13.12 -0.42 -1.08
C SER A 97 14.38 0.16 -1.72
N LEU A 98 14.26 0.75 -2.91
CA LEU A 98 15.39 1.38 -3.59
C LEU A 98 16.01 2.51 -2.75
N VAL A 99 15.19 3.39 -2.19
CA VAL A 99 15.65 4.47 -1.29
C VAL A 99 16.42 3.89 -0.10
N ARG A 100 15.91 2.81 0.52
CA ARG A 100 16.58 2.16 1.65
C ARG A 100 17.91 1.54 1.24
N ASP A 101 17.98 0.90 0.08
CA ASP A 101 19.18 0.22 -0.41
C ASP A 101 20.30 1.22 -0.70
N VAL A 102 19.98 2.37 -1.29
CA VAL A 102 20.95 3.45 -1.53
C VAL A 102 21.43 4.11 -0.26
N ASN A 103 20.53 4.34 0.69
CA ASN A 103 20.91 4.86 2.00
C ASN A 103 21.84 3.89 2.73
N ARG A 104 21.54 2.58 2.70
CA ARG A 104 22.40 1.55 3.30
C ARG A 104 23.79 1.52 2.66
N LYS A 105 23.88 1.58 1.32
CA LYS A 105 25.17 1.55 0.61
C LYS A 105 26.11 2.69 1.02
N LYS A 106 25.59 3.91 1.21
CA LYS A 106 26.40 5.03 1.71
C LYS A 106 26.87 4.81 3.15
N HIS A 107 26.01 4.29 4.02
CA HIS A 107 26.39 3.98 5.40
C HIS A 107 27.41 2.83 5.49
N SER A 108 27.32 1.83 4.61
CA SER A 108 28.32 0.76 4.51
C SER A 108 29.67 1.32 4.05
N ALA A 109 29.69 2.12 2.97
CA ALA A 109 30.93 2.72 2.45
C ALA A 109 31.59 3.71 3.42
N LEU A 110 30.81 4.39 4.27
CA LEU A 110 31.32 5.23 5.35
C LEU A 110 31.82 4.38 6.55
N ASN A 111 31.14 3.29 6.90
CA ASN A 111 31.59 2.38 7.96
C ASN A 111 32.86 1.60 7.60
N ASP A 112 33.16 1.38 6.31
CA ASP A 112 34.41 0.74 5.88
C ASP A 112 35.68 1.58 6.19
N SER A 113 35.50 2.86 6.59
CA SER A 113 36.59 3.77 6.99
C SER A 113 36.81 3.90 8.51
N TYR A 114 36.02 3.22 9.33
CA TYR A 114 36.22 3.13 10.79
C TYR A 114 36.27 1.66 11.20
N SER A 115 37.46 1.07 11.13
CA SER A 115 37.69 -0.24 11.71
C SER A 115 38.06 -0.11 13.19
N ILE A 116 37.60 -1.10 13.96
CA ILE A 116 38.04 -1.50 15.29
C ILE A 116 37.21 -0.92 16.46
N ASP A 117 36.31 -1.79 16.94
CA ASP A 117 35.99 -2.03 18.37
C ASP A 117 34.57 -1.72 18.90
N TYR A 118 33.51 -2.12 18.19
CA TYR A 118 32.24 -2.41 18.87
C TYR A 118 31.70 -3.78 18.48
N LYS A 119 31.62 -4.63 19.51
CA LYS A 119 31.14 -6.00 19.46
C LYS A 119 29.72 -6.06 18.90
N GLN A 120 29.54 -7.02 18.02
CA GLN A 120 28.29 -7.48 17.48
C GLN A 120 27.50 -8.16 18.61
N GLU A 121 26.48 -7.49 19.14
CA GLU A 121 25.47 -8.11 20.00
C GLU A 121 24.07 -7.71 19.50
N ASP A 122 23.34 -8.73 19.08
CA ASP A 122 21.89 -8.91 19.20
C ASP A 122 20.96 -7.75 18.85
N ASP A 123 20.25 -7.91 17.71
CA ASP A 123 18.80 -7.65 17.73
C ASP A 123 18.03 -8.42 16.62
N THR A 124 18.29 -9.73 16.51
CA THR A 124 17.39 -10.66 15.79
C THR A 124 16.32 -11.26 16.70
N ARG A 125 16.02 -10.62 17.85
CA ARG A 125 14.88 -10.95 18.72
C ARG A 125 13.87 -9.82 18.54
N SER A 126 12.77 -9.96 17.80
CA SER A 126 11.60 -10.69 18.27
C SER A 126 10.45 -10.45 17.27
N PHE A 127 10.35 -11.27 16.23
CA PHE A 127 9.08 -11.46 15.51
C PHE A 127 8.46 -12.83 15.87
N ASP A 128 9.30 -13.83 16.17
CA ASP A 128 8.86 -15.18 16.57
C ASP A 128 8.37 -15.27 18.03
N ASN A 129 8.85 -14.41 18.95
CA ASN A 129 8.45 -14.48 20.37
C ASN A 129 7.07 -13.87 20.70
N ILE A 130 6.43 -13.19 19.74
CA ILE A 130 5.04 -12.71 19.89
C ILE A 130 4.04 -13.86 19.69
N LEU A 131 4.40 -14.92 18.95
CA LEU A 131 3.50 -16.01 18.62
C LEU A 131 3.43 -17.12 19.68
N THR A 132 4.37 -17.15 20.64
CA THR A 132 4.54 -18.30 21.56
C THR A 132 4.09 -18.05 22.99
N THR A 133 3.51 -16.88 23.31
CA THR A 133 3.16 -16.53 24.70
C THR A 133 1.69 -16.16 24.84
N ASN A 134 0.79 -17.14 24.69
CA ASN A 134 -0.44 -17.20 25.50
C ASN A 134 -1.14 -18.55 25.29
N TYR A 135 -0.75 -19.53 26.11
CA TYR A 135 -1.48 -20.80 26.29
C TYR A 135 -2.49 -20.66 27.44
N ASN A 136 -3.23 -19.56 27.46
CA ASN A 136 -4.36 -19.34 28.37
C ASN A 136 -5.62 -19.10 27.51
N GLY A 137 -6.57 -20.05 27.57
CA GLY A 137 -7.95 -19.82 27.14
C GLY A 137 -8.28 -20.20 25.70
N ILE A 138 -8.57 -21.48 25.44
CA ILE A 138 -9.30 -21.87 24.22
C ILE A 138 -10.66 -21.14 24.16
N GLU A 139 -11.29 -20.90 25.31
CA GLU A 139 -12.50 -20.05 25.42
C GLU A 139 -12.23 -18.57 25.13
N GLU A 140 -11.08 -18.03 25.54
CA GLU A 140 -10.72 -16.62 25.28
C GLU A 140 -10.33 -16.39 23.81
N LEU A 141 -9.66 -17.36 23.16
CA LEU A 141 -9.39 -17.34 21.72
C LEU A 141 -10.65 -17.52 20.87
N LEU A 142 -11.62 -18.33 21.32
CA LEU A 142 -12.92 -18.47 20.64
C LEU A 142 -13.74 -17.20 20.77
N VAL A 143 -13.82 -16.61 21.96
CA VAL A 143 -14.51 -15.32 22.19
C VAL A 143 -13.83 -14.20 21.41
N ASN A 144 -12.50 -14.15 21.36
CA ASN A 144 -11.78 -13.16 20.56
C ASN A 144 -12.00 -13.38 19.06
N LYS A 145 -12.00 -14.63 18.58
CA LYS A 145 -12.34 -14.92 17.17
C LYS A 145 -13.77 -14.54 16.82
N GLU A 146 -14.75 -14.83 17.67
CA GLU A 146 -16.15 -14.46 17.43
C GLU A 146 -16.35 -12.94 17.45
N LYS A 147 -15.71 -12.25 18.41
CA LYS A 147 -15.71 -10.78 18.47
C LYS A 147 -14.98 -10.17 17.28
N ASP A 148 -13.87 -10.75 16.84
CA ASP A 148 -13.10 -10.30 15.67
C ASP A 148 -13.86 -10.57 14.35
N GLU A 149 -14.51 -11.74 14.20
CA GLU A 149 -15.36 -12.03 13.05
C GLU A 149 -16.58 -11.12 13.01
N TYR A 150 -17.23 -10.89 14.15
CA TYR A 150 -18.32 -9.93 14.27
C TYR A 150 -17.85 -8.51 13.94
N PHE A 151 -16.71 -8.08 14.49
CA PHE A 151 -16.11 -6.78 14.22
C PHE A 151 -15.79 -6.60 12.73
N ASN A 152 -15.11 -7.56 12.11
CA ASN A 152 -14.79 -7.54 10.69
C ASN A 152 -16.04 -7.54 9.82
N LYS A 153 -17.06 -8.31 10.19
CA LYS A 153 -18.35 -8.33 9.51
C LYS A 153 -19.05 -6.96 9.60
N ARG A 154 -19.16 -6.38 10.80
CA ARG A 154 -19.78 -5.05 11.00
C ARG A 154 -19.00 -3.95 10.30
N ILE A 155 -17.66 -3.98 10.30
CA ILE A 155 -16.83 -3.08 9.49
C ILE A 155 -17.16 -3.23 8.00
N SER A 156 -17.31 -4.46 7.52
CA SER A 156 -17.65 -4.72 6.13
C SER A 156 -19.08 -4.28 5.77
N GLU A 157 -20.02 -4.25 6.71
CA GLU A 157 -21.41 -3.84 6.47
C GLU A 157 -21.60 -2.33 6.60
N ASP A 158 -21.01 -1.72 7.63
CA ASP A 158 -21.28 -0.33 8.00
C ASP A 158 -20.42 0.68 7.23
N LEU A 159 -19.25 0.29 6.71
CA LEU A 159 -18.43 1.17 5.87
C LEU A 159 -18.95 1.19 4.43
N SER A 160 -19.12 2.39 3.87
CA SER A 160 -19.38 2.54 2.44
C SER A 160 -18.19 2.05 1.61
N SER A 161 -18.41 1.75 0.33
CA SER A 161 -17.35 1.33 -0.60
C SER A 161 -16.15 2.29 -0.66
N PHE A 162 -16.41 3.59 -0.50
CA PHE A 162 -15.38 4.62 -0.40
C PHE A 162 -14.65 4.57 0.95
N GLU A 163 -15.38 4.45 2.06
CA GLU A 163 -14.80 4.37 3.40
C GLU A 163 -13.95 3.11 3.60
N LYS A 164 -14.37 1.95 3.05
CA LYS A 164 -13.56 0.73 3.04
C LYS A 164 -12.21 0.97 2.37
N THR A 165 -12.24 1.57 1.18
CA THR A 165 -11.00 1.87 0.43
C THR A 165 -10.09 2.82 1.23
N VAL A 166 -10.65 3.86 1.85
CA VAL A 166 -9.89 4.79 2.72
C VAL A 166 -9.34 4.09 3.96
N TYR A 167 -10.12 3.19 4.56
CA TYR A 167 -9.73 2.40 5.73
C TYR A 167 -8.58 1.44 5.39
N ASP A 168 -8.68 0.70 4.28
CA ASP A 168 -7.65 -0.23 3.82
C ASP A 168 -6.33 0.49 3.53
N LEU A 169 -6.39 1.64 2.85
CA LEU A 169 -5.22 2.48 2.62
C LEU A 169 -4.63 2.99 3.93
N ARG A 170 -5.48 3.32 4.91
CA ARG A 170 -4.98 3.76 6.22
C ARG A 170 -4.29 2.62 6.98
N LEU A 171 -4.84 1.40 6.96
CA LEU A 171 -4.21 0.20 7.52
C LEU A 171 -2.85 -0.10 6.87
N ASN A 172 -2.71 0.20 5.58
CA ASN A 172 -1.44 0.08 4.85
C ASN A 172 -0.49 1.27 5.03
N ASN A 173 -0.67 2.07 6.09
CA ASN A 173 0.18 3.22 6.45
C ASN A 173 0.30 4.29 5.35
N PHE A 174 -0.76 4.48 4.55
CA PHE A 174 -0.83 5.65 3.68
C PHE A 174 -1.22 6.90 4.49
N SER A 175 -0.58 8.03 4.19
CA SER A 175 -0.92 9.32 4.78
C SER A 175 -2.22 9.87 4.16
N TYR A 176 -2.89 10.80 4.84
CA TYR A 176 -4.12 11.41 4.29
C TYR A 176 -3.86 12.13 2.95
N GLU A 177 -2.66 12.69 2.77
CA GLU A 177 -2.21 13.34 1.53
C GLU A 177 -2.01 12.30 0.42
N GLU A 178 -1.39 11.16 0.74
CA GLU A 178 -1.22 10.05 -0.21
C GLU A 178 -2.57 9.52 -0.65
N ILE A 179 -3.50 9.29 0.30
CA ILE A 179 -4.85 8.80 0.01
C ILE A 179 -5.62 9.81 -0.86
N SER A 180 -5.48 11.10 -0.59
CA SER A 180 -6.10 12.18 -1.38
C SER A 180 -5.62 12.15 -2.83
N HIS A 181 -4.31 12.03 -3.04
CA HIS A 181 -3.71 11.94 -4.37
C HIS A 181 -4.13 10.66 -5.10
N ILE A 182 -4.07 9.53 -4.39
CA ILE A 182 -4.42 8.20 -4.89
C ILE A 182 -5.88 8.15 -5.37
N LEU A 183 -6.82 8.64 -4.55
CA LEU A 183 -8.25 8.57 -4.87
C LEU A 183 -8.72 9.72 -5.75
N ASN A 184 -7.82 10.63 -6.14
CA ASN A 184 -8.14 11.89 -6.83
C ASN A 184 -9.30 12.63 -6.15
N LYS A 185 -9.23 12.73 -4.82
CA LYS A 185 -10.21 13.43 -3.96
C LYS A 185 -9.51 14.51 -3.17
N THR A 186 -10.26 15.50 -2.71
CA THR A 186 -9.71 16.56 -1.86
C THR A 186 -9.32 16.01 -0.48
N PRO A 187 -8.28 16.56 0.17
CA PRO A 187 -7.90 16.16 1.53
C PRO A 187 -9.08 16.25 2.50
N LYS A 188 -9.94 17.27 2.35
CA LYS A 188 -11.18 17.45 3.14
C LYS A 188 -12.17 16.27 2.99
N SER A 189 -12.26 15.68 1.80
CA SER A 189 -13.12 14.52 1.56
C SER A 189 -12.58 13.26 2.24
N ILE A 190 -11.25 13.07 2.24
CA ILE A 190 -10.58 11.97 2.95
C ILE A 190 -10.74 12.14 4.46
N ASP A 191 -10.55 13.35 4.96
CA ASP A 191 -10.63 13.66 6.38
C ASP A 191 -12.05 13.43 6.92
N GLY A 192 -13.06 13.85 6.15
CA GLY A 192 -14.46 13.54 6.44
C GLY A 192 -14.77 12.04 6.42
N ALA A 193 -14.16 11.28 5.52
CA ALA A 193 -14.29 9.82 5.50
C ALA A 193 -13.63 9.18 6.73
N LEU A 194 -12.41 9.59 7.09
CA LEU A 194 -11.71 9.10 8.28
C LEU A 194 -12.46 9.44 9.57
N ALA A 195 -13.08 10.63 9.66
CA ALA A 195 -13.92 11.01 10.80
C ALA A 195 -15.15 10.08 10.92
N ARG A 196 -15.84 9.80 9.81
CA ARG A 196 -16.98 8.86 9.80
C ARG A 196 -16.55 7.43 10.13
N ILE A 197 -15.42 6.96 9.58
CA ILE A 197 -14.85 5.65 9.88
C ILE A 197 -14.55 5.53 11.37
N LYS A 198 -13.88 6.52 11.98
CA LYS A 198 -13.60 6.53 13.42
C LYS A 198 -14.88 6.45 14.26
N LEU A 199 -15.92 7.20 13.88
CA LEU A 199 -17.20 7.17 14.59
C LEU A 199 -17.87 5.79 14.48
N LYS A 200 -17.90 5.20 13.29
CA LYS A 200 -18.47 3.87 13.05
C LYS A 200 -17.72 2.78 13.82
N ILE A 201 -16.39 2.79 13.77
CA ILE A 201 -15.56 1.85 14.54
C ILE A 201 -15.82 1.99 16.03
N LYS A 202 -15.92 3.23 16.54
CA LYS A 202 -16.24 3.46 17.95
C LYS A 202 -17.61 2.85 18.31
N ASN A 203 -18.64 3.10 17.52
CA ASN A 203 -19.97 2.52 17.77
C ASN A 203 -19.96 0.99 17.76
N ILE A 204 -19.22 0.37 16.81
CA ILE A 204 -19.07 -1.09 16.75
C ILE A 204 -18.32 -1.62 17.99
N LEU A 205 -17.29 -0.92 18.46
CA LEU A 205 -16.58 -1.30 19.69
C LEU A 205 -17.47 -1.16 20.94
N ASP A 206 -18.35 -0.15 20.98
CA ASP A 206 -19.34 0.04 22.04
C ASP A 206 -20.44 -1.05 22.00
N GLU A 207 -20.71 -1.68 20.85
CA GLU A 207 -21.62 -2.83 20.71
C GLU A 207 -21.00 -4.17 21.17
N ILE A 208 -19.67 -4.29 21.15
CA ILE A 208 -18.91 -5.53 21.45
C ILE A 208 -18.48 -5.62 22.92
N ASN A 209 -18.44 -4.47 23.61
CA ASN A 209 -18.12 -4.32 25.04
C ASN A 209 -19.37 -4.43 25.92
#